data_AF-A8RBZ9-F1
#
_entry.id   AF-A8RBZ9-F1
#
_cell.length_a   1.000
_cell.length_b   1.000
_cell.length_c   1.000
_cell.angle_alpha   90.00
_cell.angle_beta   90.00
_cell.angle_gamma   90.00
#
_symmetry.space_group_name_H-M   'P 1'
#
loop_
_entity.id
_entity.type
_entity.pdbx_description
1 polymer ?
#
loop_
_entity_poly.entity_id
_entity_poly.type
_entity_poly.pdbx_seq_one_letter_code
_entity_poly.pdbx_strand_id
1 'polypeptide(L)'
;MITHNQMESYGYGGEAIFIKLEQRIMLDIVRRIYNAGVITRSADFQINQLYNIGYSSEDIKKMLKETIKYSDEYVDYLYDMAIKTDYIGNKELYKQINGNFIPYEKNTFLQGIVKAAKQKTHEKMQNLTQSLGFVLNEKNGLVEVSLTEYFKKVLDRIVVDIQTGAFDYNTTLRKAVQEMTNSGVRWIDYESKYHNRITVAARRAVMSSISDICNMTARDTAAKLGIDTFEVTAHPNARPTHAIWQGGIYTSAELESTCGLGTVTGLQGANCYHLYYPFVPGVSKRAYTEHQLREWRSQDVKMYLGKTYTGYEATQHMRRMETNIRAMRERITLLKEGKGDPLDIMYAQARYRTAMDEYVKFAKVMGLKQQKERIYMDGLGRISNSISNKQLEKNILLYEGYKKAINKGDISSFITFEIYQDTAKQIEKELVGVTTKDGIMITGYKTHFVDRIIGQYESSNYPVKGKRKGVSVGDVLATLKNPDKISEKNTASGKSRNYHSNSCIITVNPNTGNLIQTTPKK
;
A
#
# COMPACT_ATOMS: atom_id res chain seq x y z
N MET A 1 10.70 21.52 -29.42
CA MET A 1 9.59 22.21 -28.73
C MET A 1 8.28 21.79 -29.36
N ILE A 2 7.16 21.80 -28.62
CA ILE A 2 5.82 21.63 -29.21
C ILE A 2 5.63 22.68 -30.30
N THR A 3 5.26 22.25 -31.51
CA THR A 3 5.09 23.16 -32.65
C THR A 3 3.83 24.00 -32.50
N HIS A 4 3.76 25.13 -33.19
CA HIS A 4 2.58 26.01 -33.17
C HIS A 4 1.29 25.28 -33.59
N ASN A 5 1.36 24.50 -34.67
CA ASN A 5 0.25 23.67 -35.14
C ASN A 5 -0.19 22.62 -34.10
N GLN A 6 0.75 22.05 -33.34
CA GLN A 6 0.41 21.13 -32.24
C GLN A 6 -0.30 21.88 -31.11
N MET A 7 0.15 23.07 -30.74
CA MET A 7 -0.51 23.90 -29.71
C MET A 7 -1.95 24.26 -30.10
N GLU A 8 -2.19 24.68 -31.34
CA GLU A 8 -3.54 24.95 -31.85
C GLU A 8 -4.42 23.69 -31.84
N SER A 9 -3.85 22.54 -32.20
CA SER A 9 -4.58 21.27 -32.23
C SER A 9 -5.08 20.81 -30.85
N TYR A 10 -4.40 21.22 -29.77
CA TYR A 10 -4.77 20.87 -28.39
C TYR A 10 -5.95 21.69 -27.87
N GLY A 11 -6.29 22.83 -28.50
CA GLY A 11 -7.33 23.75 -28.03
C GLY A 11 -6.83 24.65 -26.88
N TYR A 12 -7.41 25.85 -26.76
CA TYR A 12 -6.94 26.88 -25.82
C TYR A 12 -6.89 26.39 -24.37
N GLY A 13 -5.70 26.43 -23.75
CA GLY A 13 -5.43 25.94 -22.40
C GLY A 13 -5.09 24.45 -22.32
N GLY A 14 -5.28 23.69 -23.40
CA GLY A 14 -4.90 22.28 -23.53
C GLY A 14 -3.40 22.09 -23.72
N GLU A 15 -2.70 23.06 -24.31
CA GLU A 15 -1.25 23.04 -24.49
C GLU A 15 -0.49 22.93 -23.16
N ALA A 16 -1.03 23.53 -22.09
CA ALA A 16 -0.42 23.52 -20.77
C ALA A 16 -0.28 22.10 -20.19
N ILE A 17 -1.16 21.16 -20.53
CA ILE A 17 -1.08 19.79 -19.99
C ILE A 17 0.08 19.01 -20.62
N PHE A 18 0.34 19.23 -21.91
CA PHE A 18 1.43 18.60 -22.66
C PHE A 18 2.79 19.28 -22.41
N ILE A 19 2.84 20.60 -22.24
CA ILE A 19 4.05 21.31 -21.79
C ILE A 19 4.47 20.80 -20.40
N LYS A 20 3.51 20.65 -19.47
CA LYS A 20 3.82 20.09 -18.15
C LYS A 20 4.23 18.62 -18.23
N LEU A 21 3.70 17.85 -19.19
CA LEU A 21 4.15 16.47 -19.43
C LEU A 21 5.62 16.43 -19.87
N GLU A 22 5.98 17.25 -20.86
CA GLU A 22 7.37 17.44 -21.34
C GLU A 22 8.32 17.67 -20.16
N GLN A 23 8.05 18.70 -19.35
CA GLN A 23 8.87 19.03 -18.18
C GLN A 23 9.02 17.86 -17.19
N ARG A 24 7.93 17.11 -16.94
CA ARG A 24 7.99 15.95 -16.03
C ARG A 24 8.85 14.83 -16.59
N ILE A 25 8.73 14.53 -17.89
CA ILE A 25 9.53 13.50 -18.55
C ILE A 25 11.00 13.89 -18.46
N MET A 26 11.33 15.13 -18.80
CA MET A 26 12.69 15.66 -18.75
C MET A 26 13.29 15.57 -17.34
N LEU A 27 12.56 16.00 -16.31
CA LEU A 27 13.01 15.90 -14.93
C LEU A 27 13.25 14.46 -14.47
N ASP A 28 12.41 13.50 -14.88
CA ASP A 28 12.60 12.09 -14.52
C ASP A 28 13.80 11.47 -15.26
N ILE A 29 14.01 11.83 -16.54
CA ILE A 29 15.20 11.42 -17.31
C ILE A 29 16.46 11.94 -16.63
N VAL A 30 16.54 13.24 -16.34
CA VAL A 30 17.71 13.86 -15.70
C VAL A 30 17.99 13.24 -14.35
N ARG A 31 16.96 13.02 -13.53
CA ARG A 31 17.10 12.32 -12.24
C ARG A 31 17.70 10.92 -12.39
N ARG A 32 17.30 10.16 -13.41
CA ARG A 32 17.83 8.80 -13.67
C ARG A 32 19.27 8.84 -14.15
N ILE A 33 19.58 9.75 -15.06
CA ILE A 33 20.94 9.98 -15.56
C ILE A 33 21.86 10.40 -14.41
N TYR A 34 21.44 11.35 -13.58
CA TYR A 34 22.20 11.79 -12.42
C TYR A 34 22.54 10.64 -11.47
N ASN A 35 21.57 9.76 -11.20
CA ASN A 35 21.77 8.62 -10.30
C ASN A 35 22.60 7.48 -10.90
N ALA A 36 22.57 7.30 -12.23
CA ALA A 36 23.19 6.15 -12.90
C ALA A 36 24.47 6.48 -13.67
N GLY A 37 24.71 7.76 -13.97
CA GLY A 37 25.80 8.21 -14.85
C GLY A 37 25.64 7.84 -16.33
N VAL A 38 24.51 7.21 -16.71
CA VAL A 38 24.23 6.71 -18.06
C VAL A 38 22.76 6.85 -18.42
N ILE A 39 22.43 6.82 -19.71
CA ILE A 39 21.05 6.66 -20.17
C ILE A 39 20.58 5.23 -19.82
N THR A 40 19.69 5.14 -18.83
CA THR A 40 19.07 3.87 -18.43
C THR A 40 18.00 3.44 -19.43
N ARG A 41 17.65 2.15 -19.47
CA ARG A 41 16.53 1.63 -20.29
C ARG A 41 15.22 2.39 -20.09
N SER A 42 14.92 2.82 -18.86
CA SER A 42 13.71 3.62 -18.58
C SER A 42 13.81 5.04 -19.13
N ALA A 43 15.00 5.65 -19.09
CA ALA A 43 15.23 6.97 -19.67
C ALA A 43 15.15 6.92 -21.21
N ASP A 44 15.72 5.88 -21.84
CA ASP A 44 15.58 5.61 -23.28
C ASP A 44 14.11 5.47 -23.70
N PHE A 45 13.33 4.69 -22.94
CA PHE A 45 11.91 4.56 -23.19
C PHE A 45 11.15 5.90 -23.11
N GLN A 46 11.47 6.76 -22.13
CA GLN A 46 10.89 8.09 -21.98
C GLN A 46 11.30 9.06 -23.10
N ILE A 47 12.56 8.98 -23.55
CA ILE A 47 13.06 9.71 -24.73
C ILE A 47 12.27 9.31 -25.97
N ASN A 48 12.00 8.02 -26.17
CA ASN A 48 11.18 7.55 -27.28
C ASN A 48 9.72 8.03 -27.19
N GLN A 49 9.16 8.16 -25.98
CA GLN A 49 7.82 8.74 -25.84
C GLN A 49 7.78 10.20 -26.26
N LEU A 50 8.81 11.01 -25.94
CA LEU A 50 8.93 12.38 -26.47
C LEU A 50 8.96 12.38 -28.00
N TYR A 51 9.72 11.48 -28.62
CA TYR A 51 9.73 11.36 -30.08
C TYR A 51 8.33 11.02 -30.65
N ASN A 52 7.65 10.04 -30.04
CA ASN A 52 6.32 9.60 -30.48
C ASN A 52 5.22 10.67 -30.35
N ILE A 53 5.35 11.60 -29.39
CA ILE A 53 4.43 12.74 -29.26
C ILE A 53 4.86 13.95 -30.11
N GLY A 54 5.86 13.79 -30.98
CA GLY A 54 6.16 14.73 -32.05
C GLY A 54 7.36 15.65 -31.82
N TYR A 55 8.26 15.32 -30.88
CA TYR A 55 9.55 16.01 -30.75
C TYR A 55 10.59 15.41 -31.69
N SER A 56 11.46 16.25 -32.24
CA SER A 56 12.62 15.77 -33.01
C SER A 56 13.74 15.26 -32.09
N SER A 57 14.64 14.44 -32.63
CA SER A 57 15.83 13.99 -31.88
C SER A 57 16.73 15.18 -31.48
N GLU A 58 16.82 16.20 -32.32
CA GLU A 58 17.50 17.46 -32.04
C GLU A 58 16.86 18.22 -30.86
N ASP A 59 15.54 18.37 -30.86
CA ASP A 59 14.81 19.00 -29.76
C ASP A 59 15.05 18.28 -28.44
N ILE A 60 15.00 16.93 -28.44
CA ILE A 60 15.19 16.13 -27.24
C ILE A 60 16.62 16.31 -26.70
N LYS A 61 17.62 16.30 -27.58
CA LYS A 61 19.01 16.55 -27.19
C LYS A 61 19.18 17.96 -26.60
N LYS A 62 18.56 18.97 -27.22
CA LYS A 62 18.59 20.35 -26.72
C LYS A 62 17.94 20.47 -25.34
N MET A 63 16.74 19.90 -25.15
CA MET A 63 16.07 19.88 -23.85
C MET A 63 16.92 19.18 -22.78
N LEU A 64 17.62 18.10 -23.13
CA LEU A 64 18.52 17.41 -22.19
C LEU A 64 19.70 18.29 -21.80
N LYS A 65 20.35 18.97 -22.75
CA LYS A 65 21.43 19.93 -22.47
C LYS A 65 20.98 21.04 -21.53
N GLU A 66 19.82 21.65 -21.80
CA GLU A 66 19.25 22.72 -20.98
C GLU A 66 18.89 22.24 -19.56
N THR A 67 18.40 21.01 -19.42
CA THR A 67 17.90 20.48 -18.13
C THR A 67 19.01 19.90 -17.25
N ILE A 68 20.03 19.28 -17.84
CA ILE A 68 21.07 18.52 -17.12
C ILE A 68 22.02 19.44 -16.34
N LYS A 69 22.17 20.73 -16.69
CA LYS A 69 23.09 21.68 -16.04
C LYS A 69 24.55 21.19 -15.92
N TYR A 70 24.98 20.29 -16.81
CA TYR A 70 26.39 19.91 -17.02
C TYR A 70 26.86 20.45 -18.37
N SER A 71 28.14 20.22 -18.74
CA SER A 71 28.64 20.62 -20.05
C SER A 71 27.96 19.84 -21.18
N ASP A 72 27.87 20.47 -22.34
CA ASP A 72 27.36 19.84 -23.57
C ASP A 72 28.09 18.53 -23.89
N GLU A 73 29.39 18.45 -23.59
CA GLU A 73 30.22 17.26 -23.79
C GLU A 73 29.74 16.07 -22.95
N TYR A 74 29.18 16.33 -21.75
CA TYR A 74 28.63 15.27 -20.92
C TYR A 74 27.38 14.65 -21.56
N VAL A 75 26.53 15.46 -22.20
CA VAL A 75 25.36 14.93 -22.92
C VAL A 75 25.79 14.13 -24.14
N ASP A 76 26.81 14.58 -24.86
CA ASP A 76 27.38 13.85 -26.00
C ASP A 76 27.97 12.51 -25.54
N TYR A 77 28.72 12.49 -24.43
CA TYR A 77 29.21 11.27 -23.81
C TYR A 77 28.09 10.28 -23.44
N LEU A 78 26.98 10.77 -22.88
CA LEU A 78 25.83 9.94 -22.54
C LEU A 78 25.20 9.28 -23.77
N TYR A 79 25.15 10.00 -24.91
CA TYR A 79 24.63 9.49 -26.17
C TYR A 79 25.56 8.44 -26.76
N ASP A 80 26.87 8.69 -26.74
CA ASP A 80 27.88 7.72 -27.17
C ASP A 80 27.82 6.42 -26.37
N MET A 81 27.61 6.52 -25.06
CA MET A 81 27.39 5.36 -24.19
C MET A 81 26.10 4.63 -24.53
N ALA A 82 25.00 5.35 -24.79
CA ALA A 82 23.73 4.74 -25.17
C ALA A 82 23.84 3.92 -26.47
N ILE A 83 24.54 4.45 -27.48
CA ILE A 83 24.75 3.76 -28.76
C ILE A 83 25.48 2.42 -28.57
N LYS A 84 26.51 2.42 -27.72
CA LYS A 84 27.35 1.24 -27.44
C LYS A 84 26.66 0.18 -26.57
N THR A 85 25.52 0.51 -25.96
CA THR A 85 24.89 -0.35 -24.96
C THR A 85 23.74 -1.17 -25.53
N ASP A 86 23.66 -2.47 -25.21
CA ASP A 86 22.71 -3.40 -25.84
C ASP A 86 21.27 -3.28 -25.34
N TYR A 87 21.04 -2.74 -24.15
CA TYR A 87 19.67 -2.59 -23.61
C TYR A 87 18.92 -1.37 -24.16
N ILE A 88 19.58 -0.52 -24.95
CA ILE A 88 18.99 0.66 -25.58
C ILE A 88 18.19 0.23 -26.80
N GLY A 89 16.89 0.49 -26.77
CA GLY A 89 15.98 0.11 -27.85
C GLY A 89 16.02 1.07 -29.03
N ASN A 90 16.22 2.37 -28.76
CA ASN A 90 16.06 3.42 -29.77
C ASN A 90 17.41 4.01 -30.20
N LYS A 91 18.37 3.14 -30.53
CA LYS A 91 19.75 3.54 -30.88
C LYS A 91 19.81 4.60 -31.99
N GLU A 92 18.90 4.54 -32.96
CA GLU A 92 18.86 5.48 -34.07
C GLU A 92 18.57 6.92 -33.63
N LEU A 93 17.78 7.13 -32.56
CA LEU A 93 17.54 8.47 -31.99
C LEU A 93 18.82 9.13 -31.45
N TYR A 94 19.83 8.32 -31.08
CA TYR A 94 21.11 8.81 -30.57
C TYR A 94 22.16 8.95 -31.69
N LYS A 95 22.09 8.10 -32.73
CA LYS A 95 23.04 8.13 -33.86
C LYS A 95 22.74 9.25 -34.84
N GLN A 96 21.47 9.50 -35.13
CA GLN A 96 21.05 10.46 -36.15
C GLN A 96 20.33 11.63 -35.50
N ILE A 97 21.09 12.57 -34.94
CA ILE A 97 20.54 13.82 -34.43
C ILE A 97 20.14 14.68 -35.62
N ASN A 98 18.83 14.90 -35.77
CA ASN A 98 18.24 15.70 -36.83
C ASN A 98 16.88 16.28 -36.40
N GLY A 99 16.40 17.23 -37.19
CA GLY A 99 15.09 17.85 -37.02
C GLY A 99 13.91 16.99 -37.52
N ASN A 100 14.09 15.71 -37.83
CA ASN A 100 12.96 14.88 -38.24
C ASN A 100 12.05 14.59 -37.04
N PHE A 101 10.77 14.85 -37.22
CA PHE A 101 9.71 14.57 -36.25
C PHE A 101 8.49 14.02 -36.99
N ILE A 102 7.51 13.50 -36.24
CA ILE A 102 6.24 13.06 -36.79
C ILE A 102 5.29 14.28 -36.79
N PRO A 103 4.93 14.86 -37.96
CA PRO A 103 3.99 15.98 -38.02
C PRO A 103 2.64 15.59 -37.43
N TYR A 104 1.94 16.54 -36.81
CA TYR A 104 0.68 16.25 -36.11
C TYR A 104 -0.32 15.57 -37.04
N GLU A 105 -0.42 16.03 -38.29
CA GLU A 105 -1.32 15.53 -39.33
C GLU A 105 -1.04 14.06 -39.69
N LYS A 106 0.17 13.59 -39.44
CA LYS A 106 0.60 12.19 -39.65
C LYS A 106 0.68 11.38 -38.35
N ASN A 107 0.56 12.02 -37.19
CA ASN A 107 0.68 11.38 -35.89
C ASN A 107 -0.67 10.82 -35.41
N THR A 108 -1.06 9.67 -35.96
CA THR A 108 -2.34 9.01 -35.63
C THR A 108 -2.49 8.68 -34.15
N PHE A 109 -1.38 8.34 -33.48
CA PHE A 109 -1.33 8.10 -32.04
C PHE A 109 -1.74 9.35 -31.25
N LEU A 110 -1.06 10.47 -31.47
CA LEU A 110 -1.34 11.72 -30.78
C LEU A 110 -2.72 12.29 -31.13
N GLN A 111 -3.14 12.23 -32.40
CA GLN A 111 -4.48 12.63 -32.82
C GLN A 111 -5.56 11.83 -32.09
N GLY A 112 -5.37 10.51 -31.95
CA GLY A 112 -6.31 9.64 -31.24
C GLY A 112 -6.47 10.03 -29.77
N ILE A 113 -5.36 10.37 -29.11
CA ILE A 113 -5.34 10.86 -27.72
C ILE A 113 -6.10 12.19 -27.60
N VAL A 114 -5.76 13.17 -28.44
CA VAL A 114 -6.33 14.53 -28.39
C VAL A 114 -7.82 14.50 -28.71
N LYS A 115 -8.22 13.79 -29.77
CA LYS A 115 -9.62 13.69 -30.18
C LYS A 115 -10.48 13.05 -29.10
N ALA A 116 -10.03 11.96 -28.50
CA ALA A 116 -10.76 11.29 -27.42
C ALA A 116 -10.88 12.17 -26.17
N ALA A 117 -9.80 12.87 -25.80
CA ALA A 117 -9.80 13.78 -24.67
C ALA A 117 -10.76 14.97 -24.89
N LYS A 118 -10.78 15.56 -26.10
CA LYS A 118 -11.72 16.64 -26.48
C LYS A 118 -13.17 16.16 -26.45
N GLN A 119 -13.46 15.02 -27.07
CA GLN A 119 -14.80 14.43 -27.06
C GLN A 119 -15.31 14.19 -25.64
N LYS A 120 -14.44 13.67 -24.76
CA LYS A 120 -14.79 13.39 -23.36
C LYS A 120 -15.01 14.64 -22.52
N THR A 121 -14.32 15.74 -22.83
CA THR A 121 -14.32 16.96 -22.01
C THR A 121 -15.12 18.10 -22.64
N HIS A 122 -15.87 17.83 -23.72
CA HIS A 122 -16.59 18.84 -24.49
C HIS A 122 -15.66 19.99 -24.93
N GLU A 123 -14.56 19.64 -25.60
CA GLU A 123 -13.51 20.53 -26.11
C GLU A 123 -12.63 21.22 -25.05
N LYS A 124 -12.88 21.03 -23.75
CA LYS A 124 -12.16 21.76 -22.68
C LYS A 124 -10.78 21.21 -22.33
N MET A 125 -10.49 19.95 -22.65
CA MET A 125 -9.22 19.26 -22.32
C MET A 125 -8.85 19.31 -20.82
N GLN A 126 -9.86 19.39 -19.96
CA GLN A 126 -9.75 19.45 -18.51
C GLN A 126 -10.80 18.54 -17.88
N ASN A 127 -10.50 18.03 -16.68
CA ASN A 127 -11.32 17.04 -15.99
C ASN A 127 -11.54 15.79 -16.85
N LEU A 128 -10.45 15.21 -17.35
CA LEU A 128 -10.39 13.96 -18.13
C LEU A 128 -11.03 12.79 -17.39
N THR A 129 -11.09 12.83 -16.06
CA THR A 129 -11.79 11.83 -15.26
C THR A 129 -13.27 12.11 -15.03
N GLN A 130 -13.80 13.23 -15.57
CA GLN A 130 -15.17 13.72 -15.37
C GLN A 130 -15.60 13.69 -13.90
N SER A 131 -14.65 13.94 -13.01
CA SER A 131 -14.88 13.91 -11.57
C SER A 131 -15.51 15.24 -11.15
N LEU A 132 -16.65 15.18 -10.45
CA LEU A 132 -17.36 16.38 -10.00
C LEU A 132 -16.50 17.19 -9.01
N GLY A 133 -15.61 16.55 -8.25
CA GLY A 133 -14.74 17.19 -7.27
C GLY A 133 -14.91 16.60 -5.89
N PHE A 134 -14.54 17.37 -4.87
CA PHE A 134 -14.87 17.10 -3.48
C PHE A 134 -15.94 18.07 -3.02
N VAL A 135 -16.87 17.56 -2.23
CA VAL A 135 -17.83 18.38 -1.50
C VAL A 135 -17.51 18.21 -0.03
N LEU A 136 -17.22 19.32 0.67
CA LEU A 136 -17.12 19.28 2.12
C LEU A 136 -18.52 19.49 2.70
N ASN A 137 -18.86 18.66 3.69
CA ASN A 137 -20.08 18.82 4.45
C ASN A 137 -19.78 19.78 5.61
N GLU A 138 -20.11 21.06 5.44
CA GLU A 138 -20.06 22.04 6.52
C GLU A 138 -21.41 22.11 7.25
N LYS A 139 -21.43 22.71 8.45
CA LYS A 139 -22.65 22.85 9.27
C LYS A 139 -23.82 23.54 8.53
N ASN A 140 -23.53 24.28 7.45
CA ASN A 140 -24.50 25.05 6.67
C ASN A 140 -24.78 24.48 5.26
N GLY A 141 -24.33 23.25 4.96
CA GLY A 141 -24.59 22.58 3.69
C GLY A 141 -23.32 22.21 2.91
N LEU A 142 -23.54 21.73 1.69
CA LEU A 142 -22.51 21.25 0.77
C LEU A 142 -21.85 22.44 0.04
N VAL A 143 -20.54 22.63 0.21
CA VAL A 143 -19.77 23.69 -0.47
C VAL A 143 -18.77 23.09 -1.46
N GLU A 144 -18.75 23.58 -2.70
CA GLU A 144 -17.72 23.27 -3.69
C GLU A 144 -16.43 24.04 -3.32
N VAL A 145 -15.35 23.31 -3.01
CA VAL A 145 -14.10 23.90 -2.52
C VAL A 145 -13.05 23.95 -3.63
N SER A 146 -12.13 24.93 -3.59
CA SER A 146 -10.94 25.04 -4.47
C SER A 146 -10.10 23.76 -4.57
N LEU A 147 -10.22 22.89 -3.57
CA LEU A 147 -9.69 21.52 -3.52
C LEU A 147 -10.13 20.66 -4.74
N THR A 148 -11.30 20.93 -5.30
CA THR A 148 -11.83 20.27 -6.51
C THR A 148 -10.99 20.55 -7.75
N GLU A 149 -10.50 21.77 -7.93
CA GLU A 149 -9.64 22.09 -9.08
C GLU A 149 -8.27 21.42 -8.95
N TYR A 150 -7.68 21.47 -7.76
CA TYR A 150 -6.41 20.79 -7.49
C TYR A 150 -6.52 19.29 -7.75
N PHE A 151 -7.61 18.66 -7.33
CA PHE A 151 -7.89 17.25 -7.61
C PHE A 151 -8.03 16.95 -9.10
N LYS A 152 -8.85 17.71 -9.82
CA LYS A 152 -9.04 17.57 -11.26
C LYS A 152 -7.68 17.69 -11.98
N LYS A 153 -6.86 18.69 -11.64
CA LYS A 153 -5.51 18.88 -12.18
C LYS A 153 -4.57 17.69 -11.89
N VAL A 154 -4.61 17.14 -10.67
CA VAL A 154 -3.83 15.96 -10.30
C VAL A 154 -4.27 14.74 -11.10
N LEU A 155 -5.57 14.50 -11.24
CA LEU A 155 -6.10 13.37 -12.01
C LEU A 155 -5.81 13.50 -13.51
N ASP A 156 -6.01 14.67 -14.10
CA ASP A 156 -5.73 14.95 -15.50
C ASP A 156 -4.28 14.67 -15.85
N ARG A 157 -3.36 15.14 -15.00
CA ARG A 157 -1.94 14.83 -15.10
C ARG A 157 -1.68 13.33 -15.16
N ILE A 158 -2.29 12.54 -14.26
CA ILE A 158 -2.08 11.09 -14.20
C ILE A 158 -2.57 10.42 -15.49
N VAL A 159 -3.75 10.82 -15.97
CA VAL A 159 -4.33 10.27 -17.21
C VAL A 159 -3.39 10.51 -18.38
N VAL A 160 -2.90 11.74 -18.56
CA VAL A 160 -1.97 12.08 -19.65
C VAL A 160 -0.62 11.37 -19.48
N ASP A 161 -0.06 11.33 -18.27
CA ASP A 161 1.20 10.63 -17.95
C ASP A 161 1.15 9.14 -18.35
N ILE A 162 0.01 8.47 -18.13
CA ILE A 162 -0.16 7.04 -18.44
C ILE A 162 -0.52 6.83 -19.91
N GLN A 163 -1.42 7.63 -20.45
CA GLN A 163 -1.94 7.44 -21.80
C GLN A 163 -0.88 7.69 -22.87
N THR A 164 0.03 8.62 -22.64
CA THR A 164 1.20 8.85 -23.50
C THR A 164 2.29 7.80 -23.32
N GLY A 165 2.12 6.85 -22.40
CA GLY A 165 3.11 5.83 -22.07
C GLY A 165 4.32 6.37 -21.31
N ALA A 166 4.39 7.68 -21.02
CA ALA A 166 5.56 8.31 -20.42
C ALA A 166 5.90 7.82 -19.00
N PHE A 167 4.88 7.37 -18.26
CA PHE A 167 5.05 6.91 -16.88
C PHE A 167 4.26 5.65 -16.55
N ASP A 168 4.82 4.84 -15.65
CA ASP A 168 4.15 3.65 -15.09
C ASP A 168 2.94 4.01 -14.23
N TYR A 169 1.84 3.33 -14.50
CA TYR A 169 0.56 3.44 -13.79
C TYR A 169 0.70 3.40 -12.27
N ASN A 170 1.35 2.38 -11.71
CA ASN A 170 1.39 2.19 -10.26
C ASN A 170 2.19 3.30 -9.58
N THR A 171 3.25 3.74 -10.23
CA THR A 171 4.14 4.80 -9.75
C THR A 171 3.45 6.15 -9.77
N THR A 172 2.84 6.53 -10.90
CA THR A 172 2.16 7.83 -11.06
C THR A 172 0.97 7.95 -10.13
N LEU A 173 0.14 6.89 -10.04
CA LEU A 173 -0.99 6.86 -9.13
C LEU A 173 -0.55 6.95 -7.67
N ARG A 174 0.52 6.24 -7.26
CA ARG A 174 1.04 6.33 -5.89
C ARG A 174 1.51 7.75 -5.54
N LYS A 175 2.24 8.42 -6.44
CA LYS A 175 2.71 9.79 -6.23
C LYS A 175 1.55 10.77 -6.03
N ALA A 176 0.55 10.72 -6.92
CA ALA A 176 -0.62 11.57 -6.83
C ALA A 176 -1.43 11.31 -5.56
N VAL A 177 -1.66 10.03 -5.23
CA VAL A 177 -2.39 9.66 -4.01
C VAL A 177 -1.66 10.13 -2.75
N GLN A 178 -0.32 10.03 -2.73
CA GLN A 178 0.48 10.59 -1.64
C GLN A 178 0.30 12.11 -1.54
N GLU A 179 0.34 12.82 -2.67
CA GLU A 179 0.14 14.27 -2.74
C GLU A 179 -1.20 14.67 -2.09
N MET A 180 -2.28 14.00 -2.50
CA MET A 180 -3.64 14.23 -1.99
C MET A 180 -3.81 13.81 -0.53
N THR A 181 -3.10 12.76 -0.10
CA THR A 181 -3.12 12.34 1.31
C THR A 181 -2.34 13.34 2.17
N ASN A 182 -1.24 13.90 1.68
CA ASN A 182 -0.48 14.91 2.42
C ASN A 182 -1.26 16.22 2.57
N SER A 183 -2.20 16.52 1.67
CA SER A 183 -3.06 17.71 1.76
C SER A 183 -4.21 17.57 2.77
N GLY A 184 -4.26 16.49 3.56
CA GLY A 184 -5.25 16.28 4.63
C GLY A 184 -6.56 15.62 4.18
N VAL A 185 -6.77 15.37 2.89
CA VAL A 185 -7.99 14.73 2.38
C VAL A 185 -7.87 13.21 2.55
N ARG A 186 -8.86 12.58 3.16
CA ARG A 186 -8.88 11.12 3.43
C ARG A 186 -10.07 10.42 2.79
N TRP A 187 -11.22 11.07 2.80
CA TRP A 187 -12.50 10.51 2.38
C TRP A 187 -13.18 11.42 1.36
N ILE A 188 -14.01 10.81 0.52
CA ILE A 188 -14.91 11.46 -0.42
C ILE A 188 -16.30 10.92 -0.15
N ASP A 189 -17.22 11.85 0.06
CA ASP A 189 -18.65 11.57 0.14
C ASP A 189 -19.29 11.92 -1.21
N TYR A 190 -20.11 11.00 -1.71
CA TYR A 190 -20.88 11.20 -2.93
C TYR A 190 -22.32 11.55 -2.56
N GLU A 191 -23.04 12.27 -3.43
CA GLU A 191 -24.48 12.56 -3.26
C GLU A 191 -25.32 11.29 -3.09
N SER A 192 -24.86 10.19 -3.68
CA SER A 192 -25.42 8.84 -3.50
C SER A 192 -25.26 8.27 -2.07
N LYS A 193 -24.72 9.04 -1.13
CA LYS A 193 -24.40 8.68 0.27
C LYS A 193 -23.37 7.57 0.42
N TYR A 194 -22.74 7.14 -0.67
CA TYR A 194 -21.57 6.29 -0.62
C TYR A 194 -20.35 7.11 -0.20
N HIS A 195 -19.54 6.56 0.69
CA HIS A 195 -18.28 7.17 1.13
C HIS A 195 -17.11 6.27 0.69
N ASN A 196 -16.05 6.86 0.14
CA ASN A 196 -14.85 6.12 -0.26
C ASN A 196 -13.59 6.84 0.19
N ARG A 197 -12.52 6.09 0.45
CA ARG A 197 -11.19 6.70 0.61
C ARG A 197 -10.82 7.42 -0.69
N ILE A 198 -10.19 8.58 -0.57
CA ILE A 198 -9.69 9.35 -1.71
C ILE A 198 -8.80 8.52 -2.63
N THR A 199 -7.98 7.63 -2.05
CA THR A 199 -7.08 6.74 -2.78
C THR A 199 -7.82 5.77 -3.69
N VAL A 200 -8.99 5.28 -3.26
CA VAL A 200 -9.85 4.36 -4.00
C VAL A 200 -10.60 5.11 -5.10
N ALA A 201 -11.15 6.26 -4.77
CA ALA A 201 -11.88 7.11 -5.71
C ALA A 201 -10.98 7.61 -6.85
N ALA A 202 -9.80 8.14 -6.54
CA ALA A 202 -8.82 8.59 -7.52
C ALA A 202 -8.39 7.45 -8.44
N ARG A 203 -8.05 6.28 -7.88
CA ARG A 203 -7.68 5.10 -8.66
C ARG A 203 -8.79 4.69 -9.63
N ARG A 204 -10.03 4.66 -9.17
CA ARG A 204 -11.19 4.29 -9.99
C ARG A 204 -11.40 5.30 -11.11
N ALA A 205 -11.39 6.59 -10.78
CA ALA A 205 -11.58 7.69 -11.73
C ALA A 205 -10.53 7.66 -12.84
N VAL A 206 -9.25 7.47 -12.50
CA VAL A 206 -8.15 7.35 -13.47
C VAL A 206 -8.33 6.12 -14.36
N MET A 207 -8.61 4.95 -13.80
CA MET A 207 -8.73 3.72 -14.58
C MET A 207 -9.92 3.73 -15.52
N SER A 208 -11.06 4.23 -15.06
CA SER A 208 -12.24 4.43 -15.90
C SER A 208 -11.90 5.42 -17.01
N SER A 209 -11.21 6.53 -16.69
CA SER A 209 -10.83 7.52 -17.69
C SER A 209 -9.95 6.96 -18.80
N ILE A 210 -8.90 6.23 -18.44
CA ILE A 210 -8.01 5.57 -19.41
C ILE A 210 -8.79 4.57 -20.26
N SER A 211 -9.67 3.78 -19.64
CA SER A 211 -10.48 2.80 -20.37
C SER A 211 -11.38 3.50 -21.39
N ASP A 212 -12.11 4.53 -20.97
CA ASP A 212 -12.99 5.29 -21.86
C ASP A 212 -12.23 5.86 -23.06
N ILE A 213 -11.06 6.45 -22.80
CA ILE A 213 -10.25 7.04 -23.87
C ILE A 213 -9.74 5.96 -24.83
N CYS A 214 -9.24 4.83 -24.35
CA CYS A 214 -8.84 3.71 -25.21
C CYS A 214 -9.99 3.27 -26.12
N ASN A 215 -11.20 3.18 -25.58
CA ASN A 215 -12.37 2.74 -26.33
C ASN A 215 -12.88 3.81 -27.31
N MET A 216 -12.79 5.09 -26.97
CA MET A 216 -13.04 6.21 -27.90
C MET A 216 -12.06 6.18 -29.07
N THR A 217 -10.76 5.98 -28.81
CA THR A 217 -9.75 5.82 -29.86
C THR A 217 -9.99 4.57 -30.71
N ALA A 218 -10.41 3.46 -30.10
CA ALA A 218 -10.79 2.24 -30.82
C ALA A 218 -11.97 2.50 -31.77
N ARG A 219 -13.02 3.17 -31.32
CA ARG A 219 -14.17 3.54 -32.17
C ARG A 219 -13.77 4.49 -33.29
N ASP A 220 -12.96 5.50 -33.02
CA ASP A 220 -12.44 6.41 -34.05
C ASP A 220 -11.65 5.66 -35.12
N THR A 221 -10.81 4.72 -34.70
CA THR A 221 -10.04 3.86 -35.60
C THR A 221 -10.96 2.98 -36.44
N ALA A 222 -11.97 2.35 -35.83
CA ALA A 222 -12.95 1.52 -36.54
C ALA A 222 -13.72 2.34 -37.57
N ALA A 223 -14.18 3.54 -37.21
CA ALA A 223 -14.87 4.46 -38.11
C ALA A 223 -13.99 4.87 -39.31
N LYS A 224 -12.71 5.19 -39.08
CA LYS A 224 -11.75 5.51 -40.16
C LYS A 224 -11.51 4.34 -41.11
N LEU A 225 -11.60 3.11 -40.62
CA LEU A 225 -11.43 1.89 -41.41
C LEU A 225 -12.74 1.40 -42.04
N GLY A 226 -13.88 2.03 -41.74
CA GLY A 226 -15.20 1.58 -42.20
C GLY A 226 -15.64 0.25 -41.58
N ILE A 227 -15.22 -0.03 -40.35
CA ILE A 227 -15.47 -1.29 -39.63
C ILE A 227 -16.37 -1.02 -38.44
N ASP A 228 -17.30 -1.95 -38.16
CA ASP A 228 -18.19 -1.88 -36.99
C ASP A 228 -18.01 -3.05 -36.02
N THR A 229 -17.11 -3.99 -36.29
CA THR A 229 -16.86 -5.14 -35.43
C THR A 229 -15.69 -4.92 -34.47
N PHE A 230 -15.86 -5.37 -33.22
CA PHE A 230 -14.89 -5.23 -32.15
C PHE A 230 -14.70 -6.54 -31.37
N GLU A 231 -13.46 -6.91 -31.10
CA GLU A 231 -13.15 -8.02 -30.18
C GLU A 231 -13.01 -7.48 -28.75
N VAL A 232 -13.79 -8.02 -27.81
CA VAL A 232 -13.74 -7.65 -26.39
C VAL A 232 -12.55 -8.35 -25.73
N THR A 233 -11.76 -7.60 -24.98
CA THR A 233 -10.64 -8.16 -24.19
C THR A 233 -11.11 -9.24 -23.22
N ALA A 234 -10.25 -10.19 -22.88
CA ALA A 234 -10.58 -11.28 -21.98
C ALA A 234 -9.53 -11.48 -20.89
N HIS A 235 -9.99 -11.87 -19.70
CA HIS A 235 -9.14 -12.16 -18.55
C HIS A 235 -9.80 -13.19 -17.62
N PRO A 236 -9.01 -13.92 -16.80
CA PRO A 236 -9.56 -14.84 -15.81
C PRO A 236 -10.35 -14.08 -14.71
N ASN A 237 -11.28 -14.78 -14.05
CA ASN A 237 -12.02 -14.29 -12.88
C ASN A 237 -12.86 -13.03 -13.14
N ALA A 238 -13.32 -12.84 -14.39
CA ALA A 238 -14.26 -11.78 -14.74
C ALA A 238 -15.58 -11.92 -13.97
N ARG A 239 -16.36 -10.84 -13.90
CA ARG A 239 -17.73 -10.92 -13.39
C ARG A 239 -18.48 -12.02 -14.18
N PRO A 240 -19.32 -12.86 -13.54
CA PRO A 240 -19.96 -13.98 -14.23
C PRO A 240 -20.66 -13.60 -15.55
N THR A 241 -21.35 -12.46 -15.60
CA THR A 241 -21.97 -11.95 -16.83
C THR A 241 -20.94 -11.57 -17.89
N HIS A 242 -19.81 -10.97 -17.50
CA HIS A 242 -18.73 -10.56 -18.41
C HIS A 242 -17.88 -11.73 -18.91
N ALA A 243 -17.79 -12.81 -18.13
CA ALA A 243 -17.08 -14.02 -18.54
C ALA A 243 -17.69 -14.60 -19.83
N ILE A 244 -18.99 -14.41 -20.05
CA ILE A 244 -19.71 -14.84 -21.26
C ILE A 244 -19.36 -13.94 -22.46
N TRP A 245 -19.24 -12.63 -22.23
CA TRP A 245 -19.02 -11.64 -23.30
C TRP A 245 -17.56 -11.52 -23.74
N GLN A 246 -16.61 -11.75 -22.83
CA GLN A 246 -15.21 -11.52 -23.11
C GLN A 246 -14.64 -12.44 -24.20
N GLY A 247 -13.78 -11.89 -25.06
CA GLY A 247 -13.22 -12.60 -26.22
C GLY A 247 -14.20 -12.79 -27.38
N GLY A 248 -15.45 -12.34 -27.23
CA GLY A 248 -16.43 -12.28 -28.31
C GLY A 248 -16.17 -11.12 -29.26
N ILE A 249 -16.66 -11.28 -30.50
CA ILE A 249 -16.68 -10.22 -31.50
C ILE A 249 -18.11 -9.71 -31.60
N TYR A 250 -18.28 -8.40 -31.50
CA TYR A 250 -19.58 -7.73 -31.50
C TYR A 250 -19.55 -6.51 -32.39
N THR A 251 -20.68 -6.21 -33.02
CA THR A 251 -20.97 -4.89 -33.60
C THR A 251 -21.13 -3.83 -32.52
N SER A 252 -21.08 -2.54 -32.86
CA SER A 252 -21.38 -1.47 -31.89
C SER A 252 -22.76 -1.66 -31.24
N ALA A 253 -23.76 -2.04 -32.03
CA ALA A 253 -25.12 -2.29 -31.56
C ALA A 253 -25.22 -3.51 -30.61
N GLU A 254 -24.43 -4.56 -30.88
CA GLU A 254 -24.37 -5.74 -30.01
C GLU A 254 -23.62 -5.47 -28.71
N LEU A 255 -22.60 -4.59 -28.72
CA LEU A 255 -21.94 -4.20 -27.47
C LEU A 255 -22.94 -3.52 -26.52
N GLU A 256 -23.87 -2.72 -27.03
CA GLU A 256 -24.94 -2.11 -26.24
C GLU A 256 -26.01 -3.12 -25.84
N SER A 257 -26.63 -3.80 -26.81
CA SER A 257 -27.77 -4.67 -26.57
C SER A 257 -27.41 -5.99 -25.84
N THR A 258 -26.27 -6.59 -26.16
CA THR A 258 -25.86 -7.90 -25.62
C THR A 258 -24.93 -7.73 -24.42
N CYS A 259 -23.96 -6.82 -24.51
CA CYS A 259 -22.94 -6.65 -23.47
C CYS A 259 -23.27 -5.54 -22.47
N GLY A 260 -24.42 -4.87 -22.63
CA GLY A 260 -24.90 -3.83 -21.73
C GLY A 260 -24.01 -2.58 -21.70
N LEU A 261 -23.25 -2.32 -22.77
CA LEU A 261 -22.42 -1.12 -22.86
C LEU A 261 -23.25 0.14 -22.58
N GLY A 262 -22.72 1.03 -21.75
CA GLY A 262 -23.43 2.23 -21.29
C GLY A 262 -24.30 2.03 -20.05
N THR A 263 -24.49 0.79 -19.59
CA THR A 263 -25.17 0.51 -18.32
C THR A 263 -24.18 0.35 -17.16
N VAL A 264 -24.64 0.56 -15.92
CA VAL A 264 -23.81 0.40 -14.71
C VAL A 264 -23.28 -1.02 -14.55
N THR A 265 -24.01 -2.03 -15.03
CA THR A 265 -23.69 -3.45 -14.82
C THR A 265 -23.05 -4.13 -16.03
N GLY A 266 -23.07 -3.51 -17.21
CA GLY A 266 -22.49 -4.01 -18.46
C GLY A 266 -21.00 -3.71 -18.65
N LEU A 267 -20.49 -3.95 -19.87
CA LEU A 267 -19.11 -3.62 -20.22
C LEU A 267 -18.84 -2.12 -20.03
N GLN A 268 -17.63 -1.80 -19.53
CA GLN A 268 -17.24 -0.46 -19.08
C GLN A 268 -18.11 0.15 -17.96
N GLY A 269 -19.01 -0.64 -17.38
CA GLY A 269 -19.77 -0.26 -16.19
C GLY A 269 -18.92 -0.21 -14.92
N ALA A 270 -19.59 -0.13 -13.76
CA ALA A 270 -18.94 0.10 -12.48
C ALA A 270 -17.86 -0.96 -12.14
N ASN A 271 -16.61 -0.49 -12.02
CA ASN A 271 -15.42 -1.30 -11.75
C ASN A 271 -15.12 -2.38 -12.80
N CYS A 272 -15.62 -2.20 -14.03
CA CYS A 272 -15.24 -2.99 -15.19
C CYS A 272 -14.01 -2.38 -15.88
N TYR A 273 -13.08 -3.21 -16.33
CA TYR A 273 -11.86 -2.78 -17.01
C TYR A 273 -11.71 -3.43 -18.40
N HIS A 274 -12.79 -4.00 -18.91
CA HIS A 274 -12.82 -4.56 -20.26
C HIS A 274 -12.72 -3.43 -21.29
N LEU A 275 -11.79 -3.61 -22.20
CA LEU A 275 -11.68 -2.82 -23.43
C LEU A 275 -12.21 -3.63 -24.60
N TYR A 276 -12.45 -2.97 -25.71
CA TYR A 276 -12.68 -3.62 -26.99
C TYR A 276 -11.85 -2.94 -28.08
N TYR A 277 -11.38 -3.73 -29.04
CA TYR A 277 -10.53 -3.25 -30.12
C TYR A 277 -11.15 -3.56 -31.48
N PRO A 278 -10.93 -2.73 -32.51
CA PRO A 278 -11.46 -2.99 -33.84
C PRO A 278 -10.97 -4.35 -34.35
N PHE A 279 -11.91 -5.16 -34.84
CA PHE A 279 -11.64 -6.46 -35.40
C PHE A 279 -12.01 -6.44 -36.88
N VAL A 280 -11.03 -6.56 -37.76
CA VAL A 280 -11.21 -6.53 -39.22
C VAL A 280 -11.50 -7.95 -39.71
N PRO A 281 -12.72 -8.27 -40.19
CA PRO A 281 -13.03 -9.61 -40.68
C PRO A 281 -12.07 -10.03 -41.81
N GLY A 282 -11.54 -11.25 -41.72
CA GLY A 282 -10.60 -11.80 -42.71
C GLY A 282 -9.15 -11.31 -42.59
N VAL A 283 -8.86 -10.26 -41.81
CA VAL A 283 -7.50 -9.72 -41.62
C VAL A 283 -7.04 -9.87 -40.17
N SER A 284 -7.89 -9.53 -39.20
CA SER A 284 -7.58 -9.65 -37.78
C SER A 284 -7.53 -11.11 -37.34
N LYS A 285 -6.48 -11.46 -36.59
CA LYS A 285 -6.40 -12.72 -35.86
C LYS A 285 -7.01 -12.52 -34.47
N ARG A 286 -7.80 -13.49 -34.00
CA ARG A 286 -8.37 -13.50 -32.64
C ARG A 286 -7.25 -13.36 -31.61
N ALA A 287 -7.45 -12.47 -30.64
CA ALA A 287 -6.50 -12.28 -29.55
C ALA A 287 -6.47 -13.47 -28.58
N TYR A 288 -7.56 -14.24 -28.51
CA TYR A 288 -7.72 -15.35 -27.57
C TYR A 288 -8.19 -16.62 -28.27
N THR A 289 -7.65 -17.76 -27.84
CA THR A 289 -8.11 -19.06 -28.32
C THR A 289 -9.40 -19.47 -27.61
N GLU A 290 -10.24 -20.27 -28.28
CA GLU A 290 -11.46 -20.80 -27.66
C GLU A 290 -11.15 -21.67 -26.42
N HIS A 291 -10.00 -22.35 -26.39
CA HIS A 291 -9.55 -23.08 -25.20
C HIS A 291 -9.36 -22.14 -24.01
N GLN A 292 -8.61 -21.04 -24.18
CA GLN A 292 -8.38 -20.04 -23.13
C GLN A 292 -9.68 -19.40 -22.65
N LEU A 293 -10.58 -19.06 -23.57
CA LEU A 293 -11.87 -18.47 -23.22
C LEU A 293 -12.77 -19.45 -22.45
N ARG A 294 -12.73 -20.75 -22.76
CA ARG A 294 -13.42 -21.78 -21.97
C ARG A 294 -12.82 -21.92 -20.57
N GLU A 295 -11.50 -21.95 -20.48
CA GLU A 295 -10.79 -22.02 -19.19
C GLU A 295 -11.15 -20.82 -18.30
N TRP A 296 -11.17 -19.60 -18.83
CA TRP A 296 -11.51 -18.40 -18.06
C TRP A 296 -13.01 -18.23 -17.78
N ARG A 297 -13.87 -18.92 -18.55
CA ARG A 297 -15.31 -19.05 -18.25
C ARG A 297 -15.59 -20.07 -17.15
N SER A 298 -14.64 -20.96 -16.87
CA SER A 298 -14.79 -21.95 -15.81
C SER A 298 -15.10 -21.27 -14.47
N GLN A 299 -16.07 -21.81 -13.76
CA GLN A 299 -16.46 -21.37 -12.41
C GLN A 299 -15.92 -22.32 -11.35
N ASP A 300 -14.79 -22.97 -11.61
CA ASP A 300 -14.16 -23.86 -10.63
C ASP A 300 -14.02 -23.15 -9.28
N VAL A 301 -14.58 -23.80 -8.27
CA VAL A 301 -14.60 -23.29 -6.90
C VAL A 301 -13.39 -23.81 -6.14
N LYS A 302 -12.85 -22.95 -5.29
CA LYS A 302 -11.79 -23.31 -4.35
C LYS A 302 -12.28 -23.12 -2.93
N MET A 303 -11.86 -24.00 -2.02
CA MET A 303 -12.25 -23.95 -0.62
C MET A 303 -11.18 -23.26 0.23
N TYR A 304 -11.59 -22.39 1.14
CA TYR A 304 -10.75 -21.80 2.17
C TYR A 304 -11.53 -21.66 3.47
N LEU A 305 -11.02 -22.25 4.55
CA LEU A 305 -11.64 -22.23 5.90
C LEU A 305 -13.12 -22.62 5.88
N GLY A 306 -13.47 -23.69 5.15
CA GLY A 306 -14.84 -24.20 5.05
C GLY A 306 -15.79 -23.39 4.17
N LYS A 307 -15.29 -22.37 3.46
CA LYS A 307 -16.07 -21.59 2.49
C LYS A 307 -15.56 -21.82 1.07
N THR A 308 -16.48 -21.96 0.12
CA THR A 308 -16.17 -22.07 -1.31
C THR A 308 -16.19 -20.71 -1.97
N TYR A 309 -15.29 -20.49 -2.92
CA TYR A 309 -15.18 -19.26 -3.69
C TYR A 309 -15.00 -19.61 -5.16
N THR A 310 -15.83 -19.02 -6.03
CA THR A 310 -15.47 -18.86 -7.44
C THR A 310 -14.28 -17.92 -7.58
N GLY A 311 -13.62 -17.94 -8.74
CA GLY A 311 -12.54 -17.00 -9.04
C GLY A 311 -12.94 -15.52 -8.85
N TYR A 312 -14.12 -15.12 -9.32
CA TYR A 312 -14.64 -13.77 -9.14
C TYR A 312 -14.85 -13.42 -7.67
N GLU A 313 -15.52 -14.29 -6.90
CA GLU A 313 -15.76 -14.09 -5.46
C GLU A 313 -14.46 -14.01 -4.67
N ALA A 314 -13.44 -14.80 -5.04
CA ALA A 314 -12.12 -14.72 -4.45
C ALA A 314 -11.47 -13.34 -4.70
N THR A 315 -11.61 -12.75 -5.90
CA THR A 315 -11.12 -11.38 -6.14
C THR A 315 -11.90 -10.33 -5.34
N GLN A 316 -13.21 -10.52 -5.14
CA GLN A 316 -14.02 -9.63 -4.29
C GLN A 316 -13.62 -9.75 -2.81
N HIS A 317 -13.36 -10.98 -2.34
CA HIS A 317 -12.88 -11.22 -0.99
C HIS A 317 -11.51 -10.57 -0.75
N MET A 318 -10.56 -10.73 -1.69
CA MET A 318 -9.26 -10.04 -1.67
C MET A 318 -9.42 -8.52 -1.54
N ARG A 319 -10.33 -7.89 -2.31
CA ARG A 319 -10.60 -6.44 -2.21
C ARG A 319 -11.12 -6.04 -0.83
N ARG A 320 -11.97 -6.87 -0.20
CA ARG A 320 -12.46 -6.64 1.17
C ARG A 320 -11.33 -6.73 2.20
N MET A 321 -10.47 -7.75 2.09
CA MET A 321 -9.29 -7.89 2.95
C MET A 321 -8.35 -6.69 2.79
N GLU A 322 -8.08 -6.26 1.56
CA GLU A 322 -7.26 -5.06 1.28
C GLU A 322 -7.85 -3.80 1.94
N THR A 323 -9.18 -3.62 1.92
CA THR A 323 -9.86 -2.51 2.60
C THR A 323 -9.68 -2.58 4.11
N ASN A 324 -9.84 -3.76 4.70
CA ASN A 324 -9.65 -3.95 6.14
C ASN A 324 -8.19 -3.69 6.56
N ILE A 325 -7.23 -4.16 5.76
CA ILE A 325 -5.81 -3.95 6.01
C ILE A 325 -5.46 -2.46 5.94
N ARG A 326 -5.99 -1.71 4.97
CA ARG A 326 -5.84 -0.24 4.91
C ARG A 326 -6.39 0.45 6.17
N ALA A 327 -7.58 0.03 6.63
CA ALA A 327 -8.18 0.58 7.85
C ALA A 327 -7.34 0.28 9.11
N MET A 328 -6.78 -0.93 9.20
CA MET A 328 -5.87 -1.27 10.30
C MET A 328 -4.59 -0.42 10.26
N ARG A 329 -4.03 -0.18 9.07
CA ARG A 329 -2.82 0.66 8.91
C ARG A 329 -3.06 2.10 9.37
N GLU A 330 -4.18 2.68 8.96
CA GLU A 330 -4.58 4.01 9.41
C GLU A 330 -4.78 4.06 10.92
N ARG A 331 -5.50 3.09 11.50
CA ARG A 331 -5.69 3.01 12.96
C ARG A 331 -4.36 2.98 13.72
N ILE A 332 -3.40 2.16 13.27
CA ILE A 332 -2.07 2.08 13.89
C ILE A 332 -1.37 3.44 13.83
N THR A 333 -1.48 4.13 12.69
CA THR A 333 -0.83 5.44 12.50
C THR A 333 -1.45 6.48 13.44
N LEU A 334 -2.78 6.58 13.48
CA LEU A 334 -3.49 7.49 14.38
C LEU A 334 -3.17 7.22 15.85
N LEU A 335 -3.10 5.94 16.27
CA LEU A 335 -2.71 5.60 17.64
C LEU A 335 -1.28 6.03 17.96
N LYS A 336 -0.34 5.90 17.00
CA LYS A 336 1.05 6.35 17.20
C LYS A 336 1.17 7.87 17.27
N GLU A 337 0.53 8.58 16.36
CA GLU A 337 0.56 10.05 16.31
C GLU A 337 -0.14 10.67 17.52
N GLY A 338 -1.26 10.08 17.94
CA GLY A 338 -2.00 10.49 19.13
C GLY A 338 -1.36 10.06 20.46
N LYS A 339 -0.17 9.45 20.43
CA LYS A 339 0.50 8.87 21.62
C LYS A 339 -0.44 7.99 22.46
N GLY A 340 -1.26 7.19 21.77
CA GLY A 340 -2.21 6.27 22.38
C GLY A 340 -1.51 5.17 23.20
N ASP A 341 -2.30 4.45 23.99
CA ASP A 341 -1.78 3.41 24.89
C ASP A 341 -0.88 2.41 24.14
N PRO A 342 0.33 2.11 24.65
CA PRO A 342 1.27 1.20 23.99
C PRO A 342 0.70 -0.19 23.69
N LEU A 343 -0.22 -0.72 24.53
CA LEU A 343 -0.89 -1.98 24.28
C LEU A 343 -1.87 -1.86 23.11
N ASP A 344 -2.63 -0.77 23.02
CA ASP A 344 -3.57 -0.56 21.92
C ASP A 344 -2.84 -0.48 20.57
N ILE A 345 -1.69 0.20 20.54
CA ILE A 345 -0.81 0.22 19.36
C ILE A 345 -0.33 -1.20 19.04
N MET A 346 0.14 -1.93 20.05
CA MET A 346 0.65 -3.29 19.89
C MET A 346 -0.43 -4.26 19.39
N TYR A 347 -1.63 -4.21 19.94
CA TYR A 347 -2.78 -5.04 19.54
C TYR A 347 -3.23 -4.70 18.12
N ALA A 348 -3.26 -3.41 17.77
CA ALA A 348 -3.57 -2.99 16.40
C ALA A 348 -2.54 -3.52 15.40
N GLN A 349 -1.25 -3.46 15.72
CA GLN A 349 -0.17 -4.03 14.91
C GLN A 349 -0.26 -5.55 14.76
N ALA A 350 -0.60 -6.27 15.85
CA ALA A 350 -0.81 -7.71 15.82
C ALA A 350 -1.96 -8.12 14.89
N ARG A 351 -3.11 -7.44 15.01
CA ARG A 351 -4.26 -7.69 14.12
C ARG A 351 -3.93 -7.41 12.66
N TYR A 352 -3.20 -6.33 12.39
CA TYR A 352 -2.69 -6.02 11.05
C TYR A 352 -1.84 -7.17 10.48
N ARG A 353 -0.94 -7.73 11.31
CA ARG A 353 -0.10 -8.86 10.91
C ARG A 353 -0.94 -10.09 10.55
N THR A 354 -1.84 -10.49 11.44
CA THR A 354 -2.71 -11.65 11.20
C THR A 354 -3.53 -11.48 9.92
N ALA A 355 -4.11 -10.29 9.70
CA ALA A 355 -4.86 -9.99 8.49
C ALA A 355 -4.00 -10.03 7.22
N MET A 356 -2.75 -9.55 7.29
CA MET A 356 -1.81 -9.60 6.17
C MET A 356 -1.36 -11.04 5.86
N ASP A 357 -1.10 -11.85 6.89
CA ASP A 357 -0.74 -13.26 6.74
C ASP A 357 -1.91 -14.05 6.14
N GLU A 358 -3.14 -13.78 6.59
CA GLU A 358 -4.36 -14.35 6.01
C GLU A 358 -4.53 -13.95 4.55
N TYR A 359 -4.30 -12.68 4.20
CA TYR A 359 -4.35 -12.20 2.81
C TYR A 359 -3.38 -12.94 1.90
N VAL A 360 -2.14 -13.13 2.36
CA VAL A 360 -1.11 -13.86 1.61
C VAL A 360 -1.49 -15.34 1.45
N LYS A 361 -1.97 -15.99 2.51
CA LYS A 361 -2.42 -17.39 2.47
C LYS A 361 -3.62 -17.57 1.55
N PHE A 362 -4.64 -16.72 1.67
CA PHE A 362 -5.83 -16.74 0.83
C PHE A 362 -5.46 -16.56 -0.65
N ALA A 363 -4.63 -15.56 -0.98
CA ALA A 363 -4.17 -15.33 -2.34
C ALA A 363 -3.46 -16.55 -2.91
N LYS A 364 -2.59 -17.20 -2.12
CA LYS A 364 -1.88 -18.42 -2.53
C LYS A 364 -2.83 -19.58 -2.81
N VAL A 365 -3.76 -19.87 -1.90
CA VAL A 365 -4.76 -20.96 -2.07
C VAL A 365 -5.62 -20.71 -3.30
N MET A 366 -6.05 -19.46 -3.50
CA MET A 366 -6.89 -19.09 -4.64
C MET A 366 -6.12 -19.00 -5.96
N GLY A 367 -4.79 -19.01 -5.94
CA GLY A 367 -3.96 -18.81 -7.13
C GLY A 367 -4.02 -17.39 -7.68
N LEU A 368 -4.23 -16.40 -6.81
CA LEU A 368 -4.36 -15.00 -7.17
C LEU A 368 -3.06 -14.23 -6.91
N LYS A 369 -2.72 -13.30 -7.82
CA LYS A 369 -1.63 -12.37 -7.60
C LYS A 369 -1.97 -11.40 -6.47
N GLN A 370 -1.03 -11.23 -5.53
CA GLN A 370 -1.13 -10.24 -4.47
C GLN A 370 -1.02 -8.83 -5.07
N GLN A 371 -1.95 -7.94 -4.71
CA GLN A 371 -2.00 -6.55 -5.17
C GLN A 371 -1.64 -5.60 -4.03
N LYS A 372 -0.46 -5.82 -3.43
CA LYS A 372 0.02 -5.07 -2.26
C LYS A 372 0.10 -3.56 -2.51
N GLU A 373 0.28 -3.16 -3.76
CA GLU A 373 0.25 -1.75 -4.18
C GLU A 373 -1.06 -1.07 -3.75
N ARG A 374 -2.20 -1.77 -3.84
CA ARG A 374 -3.49 -1.24 -3.38
C ARG A 374 -3.55 -1.01 -1.88
N ILE A 375 -2.76 -1.75 -1.09
CA ILE A 375 -2.67 -1.61 0.36
C ILE A 375 -1.77 -0.43 0.72
N TYR A 376 -0.61 -0.32 0.06
CA TYR A 376 0.44 0.65 0.40
C TYR A 376 0.36 1.98 -0.35
N MET A 377 -0.66 2.18 -1.19
CA MET A 377 -0.92 3.46 -1.87
C MET A 377 -1.33 4.59 -0.91
N ASP A 378 -1.61 4.28 0.36
CA ASP A 378 -1.98 5.24 1.40
C ASP A 378 -0.83 6.15 1.87
N GLY A 379 0.40 5.88 1.46
CA GLY A 379 1.53 6.73 1.79
C GLY A 379 2.03 6.66 3.23
N LEU A 380 1.49 5.74 4.04
CA LEU A 380 1.84 5.57 5.45
C LEU A 380 3.16 4.80 5.65
N GLY A 381 3.93 4.59 4.58
CA GLY A 381 5.15 3.78 4.59
C GLY A 381 4.91 2.33 5.02
N ARG A 382 6.00 1.63 5.35
CA ARG A 382 5.90 0.31 5.99
C ARG A 382 5.68 0.51 7.48
N ILE A 383 4.67 -0.17 8.03
CA ILE A 383 4.52 -0.24 9.49
C ILE A 383 5.72 -1.03 10.00
N SER A 384 6.62 -0.35 10.73
CA SER A 384 7.79 -1.00 11.30
C SER A 384 7.34 -2.08 12.27
N ASN A 385 7.87 -3.27 12.06
CA ASN A 385 7.50 -4.50 12.76
C ASN A 385 8.78 -5.13 13.30
N SER A 386 9.00 -5.06 14.62
CA SER A 386 10.12 -5.71 15.30
C SER A 386 9.69 -6.83 16.26
N ILE A 387 8.38 -7.07 16.43
CA ILE A 387 7.85 -7.93 17.50
C ILE A 387 7.37 -9.27 16.92
N SER A 388 7.94 -10.38 17.41
CA SER A 388 7.51 -11.75 17.06
C SER A 388 6.18 -12.10 17.75
N ASN A 389 5.44 -13.10 17.25
CA ASN A 389 4.19 -13.55 17.88
C ASN A 389 4.41 -13.99 19.34
N LYS A 390 5.54 -14.65 19.63
CA LYS A 390 5.93 -15.05 20.99
C LYS A 390 6.17 -13.83 21.90
N GLN A 391 6.81 -12.78 21.37
CA GLN A 391 7.02 -11.54 22.11
C GLN A 391 5.70 -10.79 22.35
N LEU A 392 4.77 -10.87 21.39
CA LEU A 392 3.43 -10.30 21.53
C LEU A 392 2.63 -10.99 22.65
N GLU A 393 2.57 -12.32 22.65
CA GLU A 393 1.89 -13.09 23.71
C GLU A 393 2.44 -12.76 25.10
N LYS A 394 3.77 -12.66 25.20
CA LYS A 394 4.45 -12.26 26.43
C LYS A 394 4.06 -10.84 26.88
N ASN A 395 4.03 -9.89 25.95
CA ASN A 395 3.64 -8.51 26.27
C ASN A 395 2.18 -8.40 26.72
N ILE A 396 1.26 -9.17 26.12
CA ILE A 396 -0.14 -9.25 26.54
C ILE A 396 -0.22 -9.75 27.98
N LEU A 397 0.46 -10.87 28.29
CA LEU A 397 0.48 -11.43 29.63
C LEU A 397 1.00 -10.44 30.68
N LEU A 398 2.09 -9.73 30.37
CA LEU A 398 2.66 -8.71 31.26
C LEU A 398 1.68 -7.55 31.50
N TYR A 399 0.97 -7.11 30.47
CA TYR A 399 0.02 -6.01 30.61
C TYR A 399 -1.23 -6.39 31.41
N GLU A 400 -1.75 -7.61 31.23
CA GLU A 400 -2.83 -8.13 32.09
C GLU A 400 -2.39 -8.21 33.55
N GLY A 401 -1.15 -8.65 33.79
CA GLY A 401 -0.50 -8.60 35.10
C GLY A 401 -0.46 -7.18 35.68
N TYR A 402 0.09 -6.24 34.91
CA TYR A 402 0.19 -4.82 35.27
C TYR A 402 -1.19 -4.22 35.62
N LYS A 403 -2.21 -4.38 34.77
CA LYS A 403 -3.57 -3.87 35.06
C LYS A 403 -4.14 -4.46 36.35
N LYS A 404 -3.94 -5.76 36.56
CA LYS A 404 -4.38 -6.44 37.79
C LYS A 404 -3.67 -5.90 39.02
N ALA A 405 -2.37 -5.64 38.91
CA ALA A 405 -1.55 -5.10 39.99
C ALA A 405 -1.96 -3.66 40.36
N ILE A 406 -2.22 -2.80 39.37
CA ILE A 406 -2.72 -1.43 39.58
C ILE A 406 -4.10 -1.46 40.23
N ASN A 407 -5.04 -2.26 39.70
CA ASN A 407 -6.41 -2.34 40.22
C ASN A 407 -6.47 -2.88 41.66
N LYS A 408 -5.54 -3.75 42.04
CA LYS A 408 -5.42 -4.26 43.41
C LYS A 408 -4.65 -3.34 44.35
N GLY A 409 -4.01 -2.30 43.82
CA GLY A 409 -3.09 -1.44 44.55
C GLY A 409 -1.79 -2.14 44.94
N ASP A 410 -1.41 -3.24 44.28
CA ASP A 410 -0.16 -3.98 44.52
C ASP A 410 1.07 -3.20 44.02
N ILE A 411 0.86 -2.28 43.06
CA ILE A 411 1.81 -1.29 42.55
C ILE A 411 1.11 0.07 42.41
N SER A 412 1.90 1.16 42.45
CA SER A 412 1.39 2.54 42.34
C SER A 412 0.83 2.83 40.94
N SER A 413 -0.26 3.60 40.85
CA SER A 413 -0.83 4.06 39.58
C SER A 413 0.10 4.99 38.78
N PHE A 414 1.15 5.51 39.40
CA PHE A 414 2.18 6.32 38.75
C PHE A 414 3.26 5.49 38.06
N ILE A 415 3.33 4.18 38.31
CA ILE A 415 4.25 3.28 37.60
C ILE A 415 3.69 3.03 36.21
N THR A 416 4.44 3.38 35.17
CA THR A 416 4.02 3.12 33.79
C THR A 416 4.21 1.66 33.42
N PHE A 417 3.53 1.23 32.35
CA PHE A 417 3.74 -0.11 31.82
C PHE A 417 5.17 -0.30 31.29
N GLU A 418 5.87 0.75 30.81
CA GLU A 418 7.27 0.61 30.42
C GLU A 418 8.16 0.18 31.59
N ILE A 419 7.99 0.81 32.77
CA ILE A 419 8.74 0.45 33.98
C ILE A 419 8.44 -1.00 34.39
N TYR A 420 7.18 -1.43 34.28
CA TYR A 420 6.80 -2.82 34.54
C TYR A 420 7.46 -3.80 33.57
N GLN A 421 7.51 -3.45 32.27
CA GLN A 421 8.18 -4.25 31.25
C GLN A 421 9.69 -4.32 31.47
N ASP A 422 10.33 -3.21 31.84
CA ASP A 422 11.78 -3.18 32.06
C ASP A 422 12.17 -3.98 33.30
N THR A 423 11.36 -3.93 34.36
CA THR A 423 11.51 -4.81 35.53
C THR A 423 11.40 -6.29 35.13
N ALA A 424 10.41 -6.63 34.31
CA ALA A 424 10.23 -7.99 33.80
C ALA A 424 11.41 -8.45 32.92
N LYS A 425 11.97 -7.57 32.08
CA LYS A 425 13.18 -7.86 31.29
C LYS A 425 14.39 -8.09 32.19
N GLN A 426 14.54 -7.31 33.25
CA GLN A 426 15.62 -7.46 34.21
C GLN A 426 15.53 -8.81 34.94
N ILE A 427 14.34 -9.18 35.42
CA ILE A 427 14.07 -10.50 36.03
C ILE A 427 14.45 -11.61 35.06
N GLU A 428 14.03 -11.53 33.80
CA GLU A 428 14.34 -12.58 32.83
C GLU A 428 15.83 -12.68 32.53
N LYS A 429 16.53 -11.55 32.43
CA LYS A 429 17.96 -11.51 32.16
C LYS A 429 18.79 -12.05 33.33
N GLU A 430 18.42 -11.70 34.55
CA GLU A 430 19.27 -11.96 35.72
C GLU A 430 18.88 -13.23 36.49
N LEU A 431 17.62 -13.66 36.42
CA LEU A 431 17.10 -14.75 37.25
C LEU A 431 16.74 -16.01 36.45
N VAL A 432 16.27 -15.89 35.21
CA VAL A 432 15.94 -17.09 34.41
C VAL A 432 17.21 -17.76 33.92
N GLY A 433 17.29 -19.09 34.08
CA GLY A 433 18.49 -19.90 33.85
C GLY A 433 19.39 -20.04 35.09
N VAL A 434 19.12 -19.32 36.18
CA VAL A 434 19.87 -19.47 37.43
C VAL A 434 19.49 -20.79 38.11
N THR A 435 20.48 -21.52 38.60
CA THR A 435 20.27 -22.70 39.46
C THR A 435 20.33 -22.30 40.93
N THR A 436 19.33 -22.69 41.72
CA THR A 436 19.28 -22.44 43.16
C THR A 436 20.30 -23.29 43.91
N LYS A 437 20.55 -22.98 45.18
CA LYS A 437 21.51 -23.69 46.04
C LYS A 437 21.25 -25.21 46.13
N ASP A 438 19.99 -25.62 46.10
CA ASP A 438 19.53 -27.01 46.15
C ASP A 438 19.26 -27.62 44.76
N GLY A 439 19.68 -26.97 43.67
CA GLY A 439 19.73 -27.55 42.32
C GLY A 439 18.50 -27.30 41.43
N ILE A 440 17.55 -26.45 41.82
CA ILE A 440 16.38 -26.11 41.00
C ILE A 440 16.76 -25.06 39.96
N MET A 441 16.58 -25.34 38.67
CA MET A 441 16.77 -24.35 37.61
C MET A 441 15.56 -23.44 37.50
N ILE A 442 15.77 -22.14 37.51
CA ILE A 442 14.71 -21.16 37.28
C ILE A 442 14.40 -21.10 35.78
N THR A 443 13.15 -21.35 35.41
CA THR A 443 12.71 -21.44 34.00
C THR A 443 11.79 -20.28 33.60
N GLY A 444 11.30 -19.51 34.57
CA GLY A 444 10.36 -18.42 34.33
C GLY A 444 9.84 -17.80 35.63
N TYR A 445 8.86 -16.91 35.49
CA TYR A 445 8.25 -16.19 36.61
C TYR A 445 6.77 -15.91 36.35
N LYS A 446 5.99 -15.74 37.41
CA LYS A 446 4.61 -15.25 37.33
C LYS A 446 4.60 -13.72 37.27
N THR A 447 3.58 -13.13 36.64
CA THR A 447 3.43 -11.66 36.59
C THR A 447 3.39 -11.04 37.99
N HIS A 448 2.71 -11.68 38.93
CA HIS A 448 2.69 -11.21 40.32
C HIS A 448 4.06 -11.16 41.01
N PHE A 449 5.07 -11.87 40.49
CA PHE A 449 6.45 -11.74 40.96
C PHE A 449 7.04 -10.36 40.61
N VAL A 450 6.71 -9.84 39.42
CA VAL A 450 7.12 -8.49 38.97
C VAL A 450 6.52 -7.43 39.91
N ASP A 451 5.24 -7.56 40.26
CA ASP A 451 4.57 -6.68 41.23
C ASP A 451 5.32 -6.67 42.57
N ARG A 452 5.88 -7.82 42.97
CA ARG A 452 6.59 -7.98 44.23
C ARG A 452 7.98 -7.33 44.22
N ILE A 453 8.66 -7.36 43.07
CA ILE A 453 9.91 -6.64 42.86
C ILE A 453 9.69 -5.13 42.93
N ILE A 454 8.65 -4.60 42.27
CA ILE A 454 8.35 -3.15 42.25
C ILE A 454 7.89 -2.66 43.63
N GLY A 455 6.89 -3.31 44.23
CA GLY A 455 6.32 -2.87 45.50
C GLY A 455 5.27 -1.77 45.39
N GLN A 456 4.72 -1.37 46.55
CA GLN A 456 3.65 -0.37 46.67
C GLN A 456 4.17 1.04 46.97
N TYR A 457 5.47 1.20 47.24
CA TYR A 457 6.16 2.47 47.45
C TYR A 457 7.66 2.32 47.13
N GLU A 458 8.25 3.35 46.52
CA GLU A 458 9.67 3.35 46.12
C GLU A 458 10.60 4.00 47.15
N SER A 459 10.16 5.01 47.88
CA SER A 459 11.03 6.19 48.03
C SER A 459 11.18 6.74 49.45
N SER A 460 11.13 5.90 50.47
CA SER A 460 11.82 6.25 51.72
C SER A 460 12.28 4.99 52.46
N ASN A 461 13.42 5.07 53.13
CA ASN A 461 13.81 4.07 54.14
C ASN A 461 12.84 4.06 55.34
N TYR A 462 11.79 4.88 55.33
CA TYR A 462 10.76 4.89 56.34
C TYR A 462 9.60 3.97 55.92
N PRO A 463 9.30 2.95 56.73
CA PRO A 463 8.17 2.05 56.46
C PRO A 463 6.86 2.83 56.36
N VAL A 464 6.17 2.72 55.22
CA VAL A 464 4.81 3.26 55.10
C VAL A 464 3.83 2.24 55.69
N LYS A 465 3.13 2.62 56.76
CA LYS A 465 2.19 1.74 57.47
C LYS A 465 1.16 1.16 56.50
N GLY A 466 1.05 -0.17 56.47
CA GLY A 466 0.11 -0.90 55.62
C GLY A 466 0.54 -1.07 54.15
N LYS A 467 1.69 -0.54 53.73
CA LYS A 467 2.23 -0.73 52.37
C LYS A 467 3.47 -1.62 52.37
N ARG A 468 3.68 -2.32 51.26
CA ARG A 468 4.78 -3.28 51.04
C ARG A 468 5.92 -2.67 50.22
N LYS A 469 7.16 -2.80 50.72
CA LYS A 469 8.38 -2.41 49.98
C LYS A 469 8.65 -3.38 48.83
N GLY A 470 9.23 -2.88 47.73
CA GLY A 470 9.80 -3.71 46.68
C GLY A 470 11.01 -4.51 47.15
N VAL A 471 11.46 -5.46 46.33
CA VAL A 471 12.68 -6.25 46.56
C VAL A 471 13.55 -6.10 45.32
N SER A 472 14.84 -5.82 45.47
CA SER A 472 15.73 -5.69 44.31
C SER A 472 15.97 -7.05 43.65
N VAL A 473 16.16 -7.07 42.32
CA VAL A 473 16.49 -8.30 41.57
C VAL A 473 17.82 -8.90 42.08
N GLY A 474 18.78 -8.05 42.48
CA GLY A 474 20.04 -8.48 43.07
C GLY A 474 19.88 -9.22 44.40
N ASP A 475 19.03 -8.73 45.30
CA ASP A 475 18.71 -9.42 46.56
C ASP A 475 18.08 -10.79 46.30
N VAL A 476 17.22 -10.86 45.27
CA VAL A 476 16.60 -12.11 44.87
C VAL A 476 17.65 -13.11 44.38
N LEU A 477 18.54 -12.68 43.49
CA LEU A 477 19.62 -13.51 42.95
C LEU A 477 20.53 -14.04 44.06
N ALA A 478 20.95 -13.16 44.99
CA ALA A 478 21.79 -13.53 46.13
C ALA A 478 21.11 -14.58 47.01
N THR A 479 19.82 -14.41 47.28
CA THR A 479 19.03 -15.32 48.12
C THR A 479 18.81 -16.68 47.47
N LEU A 480 18.63 -16.76 46.14
CA LEU A 480 18.51 -18.03 45.43
C LEU A 480 19.81 -18.84 45.45
N LYS A 481 20.96 -18.15 45.37
CA LYS A 481 22.29 -18.78 45.35
C LYS A 481 22.80 -19.14 46.74
N ASN A 482 22.58 -18.27 47.73
CA ASN A 482 23.10 -18.40 49.09
C ASN A 482 22.01 -18.08 50.13
N PRO A 483 20.98 -18.93 50.27
CA PRO A 483 19.95 -18.75 51.30
C PRO A 483 20.51 -19.09 52.69
N ASP A 484 20.06 -18.37 53.72
CA ASP A 484 20.27 -18.71 55.13
C ASP A 484 19.47 -19.95 55.53
N LYS A 485 18.29 -20.13 54.92
CA LYS A 485 17.40 -21.27 55.18
C LYS A 485 16.60 -21.64 53.94
N ILE A 486 16.45 -22.94 53.72
CA ILE A 486 15.53 -23.50 52.71
C ILE A 486 14.41 -24.24 53.44
N SER A 487 13.18 -24.07 52.98
CA SER A 487 12.01 -24.76 53.54
C SER A 487 11.05 -25.20 52.45
N GLU A 488 10.33 -26.30 52.70
CA GLU A 488 9.32 -26.83 51.79
C GLU A 488 7.92 -26.63 52.39
N LYS A 489 6.96 -26.27 51.55
CA LYS A 489 5.54 -26.29 51.90
C LYS A 489 4.77 -27.05 50.84
N ASN A 490 3.99 -28.04 51.27
CA ASN A 490 3.01 -28.72 50.46
C ASN A 490 1.64 -28.09 50.73
N THR A 491 1.05 -27.46 49.71
CA THR A 491 -0.31 -26.91 49.77
C THR A 491 -1.22 -27.69 48.83
N ALA A 492 -2.54 -27.50 48.96
CA ALA A 492 -3.52 -28.07 48.02
C ALA A 492 -3.27 -27.64 46.56
N SER A 493 -2.55 -26.52 46.35
CA SER A 493 -2.15 -25.96 45.06
C SER A 493 -0.79 -26.47 44.53
N GLY A 494 -0.10 -27.36 45.25
CA GLY A 494 1.16 -28.00 44.84
C GLY A 494 2.32 -27.82 45.82
N LYS A 495 3.50 -28.27 45.41
CA LYS A 495 4.75 -28.11 46.18
C LYS A 495 5.31 -26.70 45.98
N SER A 496 5.88 -26.13 47.04
CA SER A 496 6.59 -24.85 47.00
C SER A 496 7.89 -24.92 47.81
N ARG A 497 8.96 -24.34 47.27
CA ARG A 497 10.27 -24.23 47.91
C ARG A 497 10.49 -22.77 48.28
N ASN A 498 10.77 -22.49 49.55
CA ASN A 498 11.01 -21.14 50.05
C ASN A 498 12.48 -20.97 50.45
N TYR A 499 13.11 -19.96 49.88
CA TYR A 499 14.48 -19.54 50.16
C TYR A 499 14.43 -18.29 51.03
N HIS A 500 15.10 -18.33 52.17
CA HIS A 500 15.13 -17.23 53.13
C HIS A 500 16.54 -16.67 53.18
N SER A 501 16.67 -15.36 53.09
CA SER A 501 17.87 -14.61 53.46
C SER A 501 17.53 -13.55 54.50
N ASN A 502 18.51 -12.75 54.91
CA ASN A 502 18.28 -11.53 55.68
C ASN A 502 17.54 -10.44 54.91
N SER A 503 17.58 -10.43 53.57
CA SER A 503 16.94 -9.39 52.75
C SER A 503 15.53 -9.76 52.30
N CYS A 504 15.28 -11.01 51.91
CA CYS A 504 13.98 -11.42 51.39
C CYS A 504 13.68 -12.91 51.53
N ILE A 505 12.42 -13.26 51.28
CA ILE A 505 11.93 -14.63 51.15
C ILE A 505 11.40 -14.83 49.73
N ILE A 506 11.86 -15.87 49.06
CA ILE A 506 11.49 -16.20 47.68
C ILE A 506 10.79 -17.55 47.64
N THR A 507 9.65 -17.62 46.97
CA THR A 507 8.92 -18.85 46.73
C THR A 507 9.07 -19.30 45.28
N VAL A 508 9.54 -20.53 45.08
CA VAL A 508 9.71 -21.18 43.77
C VAL A 508 8.83 -22.41 43.70
N ASN A 509 8.25 -22.68 42.52
CA ASN A 509 7.63 -23.97 42.23
C ASN A 509 8.73 -24.99 41.86
N PRO A 510 9.01 -26.00 42.68
CA PRO A 510 10.13 -26.92 42.45
C PRO A 510 9.93 -27.83 41.23
N ASN A 511 8.69 -28.06 40.79
CA ASN A 511 8.41 -28.93 39.64
C ASN A 511 8.59 -28.20 38.31
N THR A 512 8.29 -26.90 38.27
CA THR A 512 8.36 -26.11 37.04
C THR A 512 9.57 -25.18 36.96
N GLY A 513 10.18 -24.83 38.09
CA GLY A 513 11.23 -23.81 38.17
C GLY A 513 10.71 -22.37 38.11
N ASN A 514 9.38 -22.14 38.20
CA ASN A 514 8.83 -20.79 38.15
C ASN A 514 8.98 -20.06 39.49
N LEU A 515 9.46 -18.81 39.41
CA LEU A 515 9.37 -17.84 40.51
C LEU A 515 7.90 -17.47 40.73
N ILE A 516 7.42 -17.71 41.95
CA ILE A 516 6.05 -17.43 42.35
C ILE A 516 6.02 -16.05 42.99
N GLN A 517 6.58 -15.92 44.21
CA GLN A 517 6.45 -14.72 45.03
C GLN A 517 7.81 -14.34 45.63
N THR A 518 8.00 -13.04 45.89
CA THR A 518 9.06 -12.55 46.79
C THR A 518 8.46 -11.62 47.85
N THR A 519 9.05 -11.57 49.03
CA THR A 519 8.64 -10.69 50.13
C THR A 519 9.88 -10.19 50.86
N PRO A 520 10.04 -8.87 51.09
CA PRO A 520 11.15 -8.35 51.88
C PRO A 520 11.03 -8.85 53.33
N LYS A 521 12.16 -9.19 53.96
CA LYS A 521 12.16 -9.31 55.42
C LYS A 521 12.16 -7.90 56.03
N LYS A 522 11.42 -7.76 57.13
CA LYS A 522 11.33 -6.52 57.89
C LYS A 522 12.58 -6.27 58.69
#